data_AF-A0A819EE53-F1
#
_entry.id   AF-A0A819EE53-F1
#
_cell.length_a   1.000
_cell.length_b   1.000
_cell.length_c   1.000
_cell.angle_alpha   90.00
_cell.angle_beta   90.00
_cell.angle_gamma   90.00
#
_symmetry.space_group_name_H-M   'P 1'
#
loop_
_entity.id
_entity.type
_entity.pdbx_description
1 polymer ?
#
loop_
_entity_poly.entity_id
_entity_poly.type
_entity_poly.pdbx_seq_one_letter_code
_entity_poly.pdbx_strand_id
1 'polypeptide(L)'
;MDNDPSNIASTQQIHIVNILKRRTTFIKYKPNGRTYSRIYYLVLSEDAIHYCGSKHKSKHEACVIKDINQIRPGFTTAVWRKCLEKKKVITGKATLA
;
A
#
# COMPACT_ATOMS: atom_id res chain seq x y z
N MET A 1 -21.90 -24.91 -25.17
CA MET A 1 -21.37 -23.59 -24.76
C MET A 1 -20.34 -23.86 -23.71
N ASP A 2 -19.11 -24.01 -24.15
CA ASP A 2 -18.00 -24.48 -23.33
C ASP A 2 -17.50 -23.32 -22.45
N ASN A 3 -17.77 -23.40 -21.15
CA ASN A 3 -17.14 -22.55 -20.15
C ASN A 3 -15.73 -23.09 -19.90
N ASP A 4 -14.80 -22.70 -20.76
CA ASP A 4 -13.39 -23.04 -20.60
C ASP A 4 -12.81 -22.28 -19.38
N PRO A 5 -12.41 -22.98 -18.30
CA PRO A 5 -11.87 -22.35 -17.09
C PRO A 5 -10.58 -21.56 -17.35
N SER A 6 -9.88 -21.84 -18.45
CA SER A 6 -8.69 -21.08 -18.86
C SER A 6 -9.02 -19.63 -19.27
N ASN A 7 -10.24 -19.38 -19.77
CA ASN A 7 -10.71 -18.07 -20.23
C ASN A 7 -11.15 -17.17 -19.05
N ILE A 8 -11.60 -17.79 -17.95
CA ILE A 8 -11.95 -17.10 -16.70
C ILE A 8 -10.68 -16.63 -15.98
N ALA A 9 -9.66 -17.48 -15.91
CA ALA A 9 -8.38 -17.14 -15.26
C ALA A 9 -7.67 -15.97 -15.96
N SER A 10 -7.64 -15.98 -17.29
CA SER A 10 -7.04 -14.92 -18.11
C SER A 10 -7.79 -13.58 -17.99
N THR A 11 -9.12 -13.62 -17.95
CA THR A 11 -9.94 -12.41 -17.75
C THR A 11 -9.75 -11.79 -16.36
N GLN A 12 -9.71 -12.62 -15.31
CA GLN A 12 -9.45 -12.15 -13.93
C GLN A 12 -8.04 -11.57 -13.80
N GLN A 13 -7.05 -12.19 -14.44
CA GLN A 13 -5.67 -11.71 -14.40
C GLN A 13 -5.51 -10.36 -15.11
N ILE A 14 -6.19 -10.16 -16.24
CA ILE A 14 -6.25 -8.85 -16.93
C ILE A 14 -6.88 -7.79 -16.01
N HIS A 15 -7.97 -8.13 -15.32
CA HIS A 15 -8.64 -7.21 -14.41
C HIS A 15 -7.74 -6.79 -13.22
N ILE A 16 -7.06 -7.74 -12.59
CA ILE A 16 -6.14 -7.49 -11.48
C ILE A 16 -4.96 -6.62 -11.94
N VAL A 17 -4.34 -6.93 -13.08
CA VAL A 17 -3.25 -6.13 -13.64
C VAL A 17 -3.72 -4.70 -13.95
N ASN A 18 -4.92 -4.53 -14.48
CA ASN A 18 -5.47 -3.21 -14.75
C ASN A 18 -5.74 -2.40 -13.47
N ILE A 19 -6.18 -3.05 -12.39
CA ILE A 19 -6.30 -2.40 -11.07
C ILE A 19 -4.93 -2.00 -10.54
N LEU A 20 -3.93 -2.89 -10.63
CA LEU A 20 -2.59 -2.64 -10.09
C LEU A 20 -1.81 -1.57 -10.88
N LYS A 21 -2.11 -1.43 -12.18
CA LYS A 21 -1.63 -0.30 -13.01
C LYS A 21 -2.22 1.04 -12.59
N ARG A 22 -3.41 1.06 -11.96
CA ARG A 22 -4.00 2.31 -11.49
C ARG A 22 -3.18 2.87 -10.33
N ARG A 23 -2.86 4.15 -10.45
CA ARG A 23 -2.24 4.93 -9.38
C ARG A 23 -3.22 5.03 -8.22
N THR A 24 -2.91 4.34 -7.13
CA THR A 24 -3.78 4.29 -5.94
C THR A 24 -3.14 5.04 -4.79
N THR A 25 -3.92 5.90 -4.11
CA THR A 25 -3.42 6.66 -2.96
C THR A 25 -3.66 5.89 -1.66
N PHE A 26 -2.60 5.65 -0.89
CA PHE A 26 -2.64 5.05 0.44
C PHE A 26 -1.97 5.94 1.49
N ILE A 27 -2.24 5.66 2.77
CA ILE A 27 -1.54 6.27 3.89
C ILE A 27 -0.40 5.36 4.34
N LYS A 28 0.84 5.81 4.15
CA LYS A 28 2.04 5.14 4.65
C LYS A 28 2.27 5.54 6.11
N TYR A 29 2.21 4.54 6.99
CA TYR A 29 2.54 4.69 8.41
C TYR A 29 4.04 4.47 8.62
N LYS A 30 4.69 5.37 9.37
CA LYS A 30 6.10 5.24 9.74
C LYS A 30 6.24 4.84 11.22
N PRO A 31 7.30 4.08 11.59
CA PRO A 31 7.53 3.66 12.98
C PRO A 31 7.59 4.80 13.99
N ASN A 32 7.97 6.00 13.56
CA ASN A 32 8.03 7.20 14.39
C ASN A 32 6.64 7.81 14.70
N GLY A 33 5.55 7.26 14.16
CA GLY A 33 4.18 7.74 14.35
C GLY A 33 3.69 8.71 13.26
N ARG A 34 4.57 9.15 12.35
CA ARG A 34 4.18 10.02 11.23
C ARG A 34 3.42 9.21 10.18
N THR A 35 2.46 9.86 9.55
CA THR A 35 1.69 9.31 8.44
C THR A 35 1.88 10.18 7.20
N TYR A 36 1.85 9.54 6.03
CA TYR A 36 2.00 10.25 4.78
C TYR A 36 1.09 9.69 3.70
N SER A 37 0.42 10.56 2.95
CA SER A 37 -0.25 10.17 1.72
C SER A 37 0.80 9.86 0.63
N ARG A 38 0.65 8.70 -0.01
CA ARG A 38 1.55 8.17 -1.03
C ARG A 38 0.73 7.55 -2.16
N ILE A 39 1.17 7.82 -3.39
CA ILE A 39 0.56 7.24 -4.59
C ILE A 39 1.40 6.03 -4.98
N TYR A 40 0.80 4.85 -5.03
CA TYR A 40 1.41 3.57 -5.40
C TYR A 40 0.92 3.12 -6.77
N TYR A 41 1.80 2.51 -7.56
CA TYR A 41 1.45 1.93 -8.86
C TYR A 41 2.44 0.84 -9.25
N LEU A 42 1.96 -0.13 -10.02
CA LEU A 42 2.78 -1.22 -10.54
C LEU A 42 3.53 -0.78 -11.81
N VAL A 43 4.82 -1.09 -11.89
CA VAL A 43 5.66 -0.92 -13.08
C VAL A 43 6.06 -2.30 -13.57
N LEU A 44 5.32 -2.81 -14.56
CA LEU A 44 5.48 -4.19 -15.05
C LEU A 44 6.85 -4.46 -15.69
N SER A 45 7.43 -3.47 -16.38
CA SER A 45 8.74 -3.59 -17.01
C SER A 45 9.88 -3.75 -16.00
N GLU A 46 9.67 -3.34 -14.76
CA GLU A 46 10.66 -3.36 -13.68
C GLU A 46 10.32 -4.41 -12.61
N ASP A 47 9.21 -5.13 -12.78
CA ASP A 47 8.64 -6.04 -11.76
C ASP A 47 8.62 -5.41 -10.35
N ALA A 48 8.16 -4.15 -10.28
CA ALA A 48 8.30 -3.32 -9.08
C ALA A 48 7.06 -2.49 -8.79
N ILE A 49 6.83 -2.21 -7.51
CA ILE A 49 5.83 -1.27 -7.02
C ILE A 49 6.53 0.05 -6.73
N HIS A 50 6.16 1.09 -7.47
CA HIS A 50 6.70 2.44 -7.29
C HIS A 50 5.75 3.24 -6.41
N TYR A 51 6.31 4.17 -5.63
CA TYR A 51 5.52 5.14 -4.91
C TYR A 51 6.21 6.48 -4.76
N CYS A 52 5.40 7.54 -4.67
CA CYS A 52 5.87 8.91 -4.49
C CYS A 52 5.01 9.68 -3.49
N GLY A 53 5.55 10.78 -2.97
CA GLY A 53 4.82 11.70 -2.10
C GLY A 53 3.71 12.42 -2.85
N SER A 54 2.50 12.51 -2.28
CA SER A 54 1.40 13.26 -2.90
C SER A 54 1.75 14.75 -3.14
N LYS A 55 2.56 15.34 -2.24
CA LYS A 55 3.07 16.72 -2.36
C LYS A 55 4.47 16.84 -2.97
N HIS A 56 5.25 15.76 -3.02
CA HIS A 56 6.63 15.75 -3.51
C HIS A 56 6.77 14.68 -4.58
N LYS A 57 6.35 15.03 -5.80
CA LYS A 57 6.29 14.12 -6.94
C LYS A 57 7.67 13.72 -7.47
N SER A 58 8.72 14.49 -7.17
CA SER A 58 10.09 14.22 -7.65
C SER A 58 10.82 13.11 -6.88
N LYS A 59 10.36 12.74 -5.68
CA LYS A 59 10.95 11.65 -4.90
C LYS A 59 10.19 10.36 -5.17
N HIS A 60 10.78 9.53 -6.01
CA HIS A 60 10.30 8.18 -6.32
C HIS A 60 11.08 7.16 -5.48
N GLU A 61 10.36 6.30 -4.79
CA GLU A 61 10.88 5.12 -4.11
C GLU A 61 10.25 3.89 -4.78
N ALA A 62 10.96 2.76 -4.81
CA ALA A 62 10.50 1.53 -5.44
C ALA A 62 10.73 0.32 -4.52
N CYS A 63 9.89 -0.69 -4.67
CA CYS A 63 10.00 -1.99 -4.04
C CYS A 63 9.90 -3.05 -5.14
N VAL A 64 10.95 -3.83 -5.36
CA VAL A 64 10.90 -4.94 -6.32
C VAL A 64 9.99 -6.03 -5.76
N ILE A 65 9.15 -6.64 -6.60
CA ILE A 65 8.15 -7.61 -6.16
C ILE A 65 8.81 -8.86 -5.58
N LYS A 66 9.92 -9.30 -6.19
CA LYS A 66 10.70 -10.44 -5.69
C LYS A 66 11.21 -10.28 -4.25
N ASP A 67 11.34 -9.04 -3.77
CA ASP A 67 11.81 -8.72 -2.41
C ASP A 67 10.64 -8.71 -1.39
N ILE A 68 9.40 -8.97 -1.82
CA ILE A 68 8.24 -9.04 -0.96
C ILE A 68 8.12 -10.45 -0.38
N ASN A 69 8.63 -10.65 0.84
CA ASN A 69 8.55 -11.94 1.51
C ASN A 69 7.14 -12.28 2.03
N GLN A 70 6.31 -11.27 2.34
CA GLN A 70 5.00 -11.49 2.94
C GLN A 70 4.03 -10.32 2.75
N ILE A 71 2.74 -10.64 2.54
CA ILE A 71 1.63 -9.68 2.61
C ILE A 71 0.82 -9.99 3.88
N ARG A 72 0.61 -8.98 4.73
CA ARG A 72 -0.15 -9.13 5.99
C ARG A 72 -1.42 -8.28 5.94
N PRO A 73 -2.60 -8.86 5.70
CA PRO A 73 -3.84 -8.11 5.74
C PRO A 73 -4.17 -7.63 7.15
N GLY A 74 -4.93 -6.53 7.22
CA GLY A 74 -5.40 -5.96 8.48
C GLY A 74 -4.33 -5.20 9.27
N PHE A 75 -4.51 -5.18 10.59
CA PHE A 75 -3.87 -4.26 11.52
C PHE A 75 -2.78 -4.92 12.39
N THR A 76 -2.07 -5.89 11.81
CA THR A 76 -1.21 -6.82 12.56
C THR A 76 0.25 -6.37 12.68
N THR A 77 0.65 -5.30 11.98
CA THR A 77 2.05 -4.86 11.98
C THR A 77 2.41 -4.07 13.25
N ALA A 78 3.66 -4.22 13.71
CA ALA A 78 4.16 -3.46 14.84
C ALA A 78 4.13 -1.94 14.60
N VAL A 79 4.31 -1.51 13.35
CA VAL A 79 4.21 -0.10 12.94
C VAL A 79 2.80 0.44 13.15
N TRP A 80 1.79 -0.31 12.72
CA TRP A 80 0.40 0.08 12.93
C TRP A 80 0.05 0.19 14.43
N ARG A 81 0.44 -0.81 15.24
CA ARG A 81 0.24 -0.79 16.70
C ARG A 81 0.85 0.46 17.36
N LYS A 82 2.11 0.78 17.04
CA LYS A 82 2.79 1.99 17.53
C LYS A 82 2.10 3.29 17.12
N CYS A 83 1.59 3.36 15.89
CA CYS A 83 0.84 4.52 15.41
C CYS A 83 -0.48 4.71 16.18
N LEU A 84 -1.18 3.62 16.54
CA LEU A 84 -2.39 3.68 17.35
C LEU A 84 -2.10 4.14 18.78
N GLU A 85 -1.09 3.59 19.43
CA GLU A 85 -0.69 3.96 20.80
C GLU A 85 -0.37 5.46 20.90
N LYS A 86 0.45 5.99 19.97
CA LYS A 86 0.75 7.43 19.94
C LYS A 86 -0.48 8.29 19.74
N LYS A 87 -1.41 7.90 18.87
CA LYS A 87 -2.67 8.63 18.69
C LYS A 87 -3.48 8.68 19.99
N LYS A 88 -3.59 7.55 20.71
CA LYS A 88 -4.27 7.50 22.02
C LYS A 88 -3.61 8.39 23.07
N VAL A 89 -2.27 8.44 23.12
CA VAL A 89 -1.53 9.33 24.02
C VAL A 89 -1.81 10.81 23.72
N ILE A 90 -1.91 11.17 22.44
CA ILE A 90 -2.23 12.55 22.04
C ILE A 90 -3.67 12.92 22.44
N THR A 91 -4.63 12.01 22.20
CA THR A 91 -6.03 12.25 22.57
C THR A 91 -6.21 12.36 24.09
N GLY A 92 -5.55 11.50 24.88
CA GLY A 92 -5.63 11.54 26.34
C GLY A 92 -4.98 12.78 26.98
N LYS A 93 -3.97 13.38 26.32
CA LYS A 93 -3.40 14.67 26.77
C LYS A 93 -4.28 15.87 26.41
N ALA A 94 -5.09 15.78 25.35
CA ALA A 94 -5.99 16.85 24.95
C ALA A 94 -7.24 16.97 25.85
N THR A 95 -7.52 15.98 26.70
CA THR A 95 -8.66 15.99 27.64
C THR A 95 -8.29 16.50 29.04
N LEU A 96 -7.04 16.90 29.26
CA LEU A 96 -6.52 17.39 30.55
C LEU A 96 -6.15 18.88 30.52
N ALA A 97 -6.74 19.66 29.61
CA ALA A 97 -6.56 21.11 29.53
C ALA A 97 -7.92 21.81 29.67
#